data_AF-A0A1G5XCB7-F1
#
_entry.id   AF-A0A1G5XCB7-F1
#
_cell.length_a   1.000
_cell.length_b   1.000
_cell.length_c   1.000
_cell.angle_alpha   90.00
_cell.angle_beta   90.00
_cell.angle_gamma   90.00
#
_symmetry.space_group_name_H-M   'P 1'
#
loop_
_entity.id
_entity.type
_entity.pdbx_description
1 polymer ?
#
loop_
_entity_poly.entity_id
_entity_poly.type
_entity_poly.pdbx_seq_one_letter_code
_entity_poly.pdbx_strand_id
1 'polypeptide(L)'
;MNQLPKLKDFEAPEGYFDGLPDQILKKAKKPKMQIWIKYAAAAVVILGLGLIWQTDLIKPNYEQLTYEEEAILFIESNVWTSEDILSMADDPNAMLDQIINEEMPLSEDLWLEDELNWF
;
A
#
# COMPACT_ATOMS: atom_id res chain seq x y z
N MET A 1 -50.35 -28.04 -67.95
CA MET A 1 -49.89 -27.54 -66.63
C MET A 1 -48.40 -27.85 -66.52
N ASN A 2 -47.57 -26.81 -66.42
CA ASN A 2 -46.12 -26.91 -66.47
C ASN A 2 -45.61 -27.74 -65.27
N GLN A 3 -44.81 -28.77 -65.54
CA GLN A 3 -44.21 -29.63 -64.51
C GLN A 3 -43.05 -28.87 -63.89
N LEU A 4 -43.14 -28.58 -62.58
CA LEU A 4 -42.07 -27.94 -61.82
C LEU A 4 -40.83 -28.85 -61.85
N PRO A 5 -39.63 -28.31 -62.14
CA PRO A 5 -38.41 -29.11 -62.16
C PRO A 5 -38.16 -29.66 -60.75
N LYS A 6 -38.06 -30.98 -60.64
CA LYS A 6 -37.69 -31.66 -59.40
C LYS A 6 -36.34 -31.12 -58.95
N LEU A 7 -36.32 -30.46 -57.80
CA LEU A 7 -35.09 -29.99 -57.16
C LEU A 7 -34.17 -31.20 -56.98
N LYS A 8 -32.96 -31.07 -57.52
CA LYS A 8 -31.89 -32.08 -57.41
C LYS A 8 -31.70 -32.44 -55.93
N ASP A 9 -31.62 -33.74 -55.66
CA ASP A 9 -31.42 -34.26 -54.31
C ASP A 9 -30.19 -33.60 -53.67
N PHE A 10 -30.36 -33.09 -52.45
CA PHE A 10 -29.28 -32.49 -51.67
C PHE A 10 -28.40 -33.61 -51.12
N GLU A 11 -27.55 -34.17 -51.97
CA GLU A 11 -26.55 -35.14 -51.56
C GLU A 11 -25.35 -34.41 -50.96
N ALA A 12 -24.82 -34.96 -49.87
CA ALA A 12 -23.60 -34.44 -49.28
C ALA A 12 -22.46 -34.52 -50.31
N PRO A 13 -21.65 -33.47 -50.47
CA PRO A 13 -20.50 -33.52 -51.37
C PRO A 13 -19.59 -34.68 -51.01
N GLU A 14 -19.06 -35.35 -52.04
CA GLU A 14 -18.11 -36.43 -51.88
C GLU A 14 -16.92 -35.95 -51.02
N GLY A 15 -16.58 -36.72 -49.98
CA GLY A 15 -15.48 -36.43 -49.06
C GLY A 15 -15.76 -35.39 -47.96
N TYR A 16 -17.00 -34.90 -47.80
CA TYR A 16 -17.33 -33.90 -46.76
C TYR A 16 -16.99 -34.35 -45.32
N PHE A 17 -17.09 -35.66 -45.05
CA PHE A 17 -16.87 -36.21 -43.71
C PHE A 17 -15.53 -36.92 -43.52
N ASP A 18 -14.72 -37.07 -44.57
CA ASP A 18 -13.51 -37.91 -44.53
C ASP A 18 -12.44 -37.40 -43.55
N GLY A 19 -12.42 -36.09 -43.28
CA GLY A 19 -11.51 -35.48 -42.31
C GLY A 19 -12.14 -35.11 -40.97
N LEU A 20 -13.44 -35.34 -40.78
CA LEU A 20 -14.16 -34.90 -39.57
C LEU A 20 -13.71 -35.66 -38.32
N PRO A 21 -13.54 -37.00 -38.33
CA PRO A 21 -13.11 -37.75 -37.15
C PRO A 21 -11.73 -37.29 -36.64
N ASP A 22 -10.78 -37.07 -37.54
CA ASP A 22 -9.44 -36.62 -37.20
C ASP A 22 -9.43 -35.21 -36.61
N GLN A 23 -10.28 -34.32 -37.11
CA GLN A 23 -10.42 -32.97 -36.58
C GLN A 23 -11.02 -32.96 -35.17
N ILE A 24 -12.01 -33.82 -34.92
CA ILE A 24 -12.61 -33.99 -33.59
C ILE A 24 -11.56 -34.55 -32.61
N LEU A 25 -10.82 -35.59 -33.01
CA LEU A 25 -9.77 -36.20 -32.19
C LEU A 25 -8.62 -35.22 -31.87
N LYS A 26 -8.22 -34.38 -32.83
CA LYS A 26 -7.21 -33.33 -32.61
C LYS A 26 -7.68 -32.29 -31.60
N LYS A 27 -8.95 -31.87 -31.65
CA LYS A 27 -9.53 -30.91 -30.70
C LYS A 27 -9.79 -31.52 -29.32
N ALA A 28 -10.10 -32.81 -29.25
CA ALA A 28 -10.36 -33.52 -27.98
C ALA A 28 -9.08 -33.76 -27.15
N LYS A 29 -7.91 -33.81 -27.80
CA LYS A 29 -6.62 -33.89 -27.09
C LYS A 29 -6.33 -32.55 -26.42
N LYS A 30 -6.68 -32.42 -25.14
CA LYS A 30 -6.23 -31.31 -24.30
C LYS A 30 -4.70 -31.25 -24.32
N PRO A 31 -4.08 -30.07 -24.55
CA PRO A 31 -2.64 -29.95 -24.45
C PRO A 31 -2.23 -30.39 -23.04
N LYS A 32 -1.24 -31.29 -22.95
CA LYS A 32 -0.68 -31.69 -21.66
C LYS A 32 -0.06 -30.44 -21.05
N MET A 33 -0.74 -29.84 -20.09
CA MET A 33 -0.20 -28.71 -19.33
C MET A 33 1.15 -29.16 -18.77
N GLN A 34 2.23 -28.52 -19.22
CA GLN A 34 3.58 -28.95 -18.92
C GLN A 34 3.82 -28.84 -17.41
N ILE A 35 3.85 -30.01 -16.76
CA ILE A 35 4.12 -30.17 -15.33
C ILE A 35 5.43 -29.48 -14.92
N TRP A 36 6.36 -29.27 -15.86
CA TRP A 36 7.59 -28.52 -15.67
C TRP A 36 7.38 -27.06 -15.28
N ILE A 37 6.25 -26.43 -15.64
CA ILE A 37 5.92 -25.06 -15.21
C ILE A 37 5.73 -25.01 -13.69
N LYS A 38 5.18 -26.06 -13.08
CA LYS A 38 5.01 -26.15 -11.62
C LYS A 38 6.37 -26.24 -10.90
N TYR A 39 7.29 -27.00 -11.47
CA TYR A 39 8.66 -27.11 -10.94
C TYR A 39 9.47 -25.83 -11.18
N ALA A 40 9.29 -25.18 -12.32
CA ALA A 40 9.91 -23.88 -12.62
C ALA A 40 9.42 -22.80 -11.64
N ALA A 41 8.12 -22.75 -11.34
CA ALA A 41 7.57 -21.82 -10.35
C ALA A 41 8.19 -22.04 -8.95
N ALA A 42 8.30 -23.30 -8.51
CA ALA A 42 8.94 -23.62 -7.23
C ALA A 42 10.42 -23.23 -7.19
N ALA A 43 11.16 -23.47 -8.28
CA ALA A 43 12.58 -23.09 -8.38
C ALA A 43 12.79 -21.57 -8.35
N VAL A 44 11.90 -20.79 -8.98
CA VAL A 44 11.95 -19.31 -8.94
C VAL A 44 11.68 -18.79 -7.53
N VAL A 45 10.75 -19.39 -6.78
CA VAL A 45 10.48 -19.00 -5.39
C VAL A 45 11.68 -19.31 -4.48
N ILE A 46 12.30 -20.49 -4.63
CA ILE A 46 13.47 -20.88 -3.84
C ILE A 46 14.69 -20.02 -4.18
N LEU A 47 14.93 -19.72 -5.47
CA LEU A 47 16.00 -18.81 -5.89
C LEU A 47 15.72 -17.37 -5.44
N GLY A 48 14.48 -16.90 -5.53
CA GLY A 48 14.08 -15.58 -5.02
C GLY A 48 14.35 -15.45 -3.53
N LEU A 49 13.89 -16.42 -2.72
CA LEU A 49 14.14 -16.45 -1.28
C LEU A 49 15.64 -16.58 -0.96
N GLY A 50 16.38 -17.44 -1.66
CA GLY A 50 17.81 -17.61 -1.47
C GLY A 50 18.61 -16.34 -1.82
N LEU A 51 18.24 -15.65 -2.90
CA LEU A 51 18.84 -14.36 -3.26
C LEU A 51 18.47 -13.27 -2.25
N ILE A 52 17.24 -13.23 -1.75
CA ILE A 52 16.83 -12.28 -0.71
C ILE A 52 17.64 -12.49 0.58
N TRP A 53 17.93 -13.74 0.94
CA TRP A 53 18.75 -14.05 2.12
C TRP A 53 20.25 -13.72 1.93
N GLN A 54 20.78 -13.94 0.73
CA GLN A 54 22.20 -13.74 0.46
C GLN A 54 22.54 -12.28 0.10
N THR A 55 21.56 -11.54 -0.41
CA THR A 55 21.77 -10.18 -0.86
C THR A 55 21.18 -9.21 0.14
N ASP A 56 22.02 -8.31 0.62
CA ASP A 56 21.68 -7.20 1.51
C ASP A 56 20.88 -6.10 0.75
N LEU A 57 20.02 -6.50 -0.21
CA LEU A 57 19.24 -5.61 -1.09
C LEU A 57 18.10 -4.91 -0.35
N ILE A 58 17.68 -5.46 0.78
CA ILE A 58 16.68 -4.87 1.66
C ILE A 58 17.41 -4.53 2.96
N LYS A 59 18.31 -3.56 2.90
CA LYS A 59 18.65 -2.81 4.11
C LYS A 59 17.48 -1.88 4.34
N PRO A 60 16.63 -2.11 5.36
CA PRO A 60 15.75 -1.04 5.78
C PRO A 60 16.68 0.12 6.14
N ASN A 61 16.63 1.19 5.34
CA ASN A 61 17.31 2.42 5.67
C ASN A 61 16.55 2.99 6.86
N TYR A 62 17.00 2.65 8.07
CA TYR A 62 16.58 3.38 9.24
C TYR A 62 17.23 4.74 9.10
N GLU A 63 16.46 5.74 8.69
CA GLU A 63 16.89 7.12 8.89
C GLU A 63 17.08 7.26 10.40
N GLN A 64 18.33 7.35 10.82
CA GLN A 64 18.66 7.66 12.20
C GLN A 64 18.24 9.11 12.39
N LEU A 65 17.06 9.29 12.98
CA LEU A 65 16.61 10.61 13.40
C LEU A 65 17.64 11.16 14.38
N THR A 66 18.01 12.41 14.18
CA THR A 66 18.70 13.18 15.22
C THR A 66 17.79 13.28 16.45
N TYR A 67 18.39 13.52 17.62
CA TYR A 67 17.62 13.69 18.86
C TYR A 67 16.54 14.79 18.75
N GLU A 68 16.78 15.82 17.94
CA GLU A 68 15.82 16.89 17.68
C GLU A 68 14.65 16.42 16.80
N GLU A 69 14.94 15.70 15.71
CA GLU A 69 13.90 15.16 14.83
C GLU A 69 13.03 14.12 15.54
N GLU A 70 13.62 13.31 16.43
CA GLU A 70 12.89 12.37 17.27
C GLU A 70 11.95 13.10 18.25
N ALA A 71 12.44 14.14 18.92
CA ALA A 71 11.62 14.96 19.82
C ALA A 71 10.45 15.62 19.07
N ILE A 72 10.68 16.18 17.88
CA ILE A 72 9.63 16.77 17.03
C ILE A 72 8.59 15.73 16.65
N LEU A 73 9.00 14.52 16.26
CA LEU A 73 8.07 13.43 15.91
C LEU A 73 7.18 13.02 17.09
N PHE A 74 7.71 13.00 18.31
CA PHE A 74 6.91 12.72 19.52
C PHE A 74 5.91 13.83 19.86
N ILE A 75 6.28 15.09 19.59
CA ILE A 75 5.37 16.23 19.70
C ILE A 75 4.25 16.13 18.65
N GLU A 76 4.60 15.88 17.37
CA GLU A 76 3.64 15.83 16.26
C GLU A 76 2.68 14.64 16.38
N SER A 77 3.18 13.49 16.84
CA SER A 77 2.35 12.31 17.09
C SER A 77 1.45 12.45 18.32
N ASN A 78 1.50 13.60 19.02
CA ASN A 78 0.75 13.88 20.24
C ASN A 78 1.00 12.84 21.34
N VAL A 79 2.18 12.20 21.31
CA VAL A 79 2.68 11.31 22.35
C VAL A 79 3.21 12.14 23.51
N TRP A 80 3.97 13.19 23.20
CA TRP A 80 4.34 14.23 24.16
C TRP A 80 3.30 15.34 24.15
N THR A 81 2.42 15.30 25.15
CA THR A 81 1.46 16.39 25.39
C THR A 81 2.15 17.56 26.10
N SER A 82 1.58 18.76 26.00
CA SER A 82 2.12 19.95 26.69
C SER A 82 2.30 19.73 28.19
N GLU A 83 1.38 19.01 28.83
CA GLU A 83 1.48 18.67 30.26
C GLU A 83 2.67 17.76 30.58
N ASP A 84 2.89 16.75 29.73
CA ASP A 84 4.01 15.81 29.90
C ASP A 84 5.35 16.52 29.76
N ILE A 85 5.49 17.37 28.73
CA ILE A 85 6.69 18.20 28.51
C ILE A 85 6.92 19.16 29.69
N LEU A 86 5.85 19.80 30.18
CA LEU A 86 5.93 20.70 31.32
C LEU A 86 6.35 19.96 32.59
N SER A 87 5.86 18.74 32.81
CA SER A 87 6.24 17.95 34.00
C SER A 87 7.72 17.55 34.06
N MET A 88 8.43 17.56 32.91
CA MET A 88 9.85 17.27 32.83
C MET A 88 10.74 18.48 33.17
N ALA A 89 10.17 19.69 33.20
CA ALA A 89 10.89 20.91 33.55
C ALA A 89 11.06 21.03 35.07
N ASP A 90 12.21 21.54 35.51
CA ASP A 90 12.52 21.72 36.94
C ASP A 90 11.56 22.71 37.63
N ASP A 91 11.15 23.78 36.94
CA ASP A 91 10.17 24.76 37.41
C ASP A 91 9.24 25.20 36.25
N PRO A 92 8.12 24.50 36.04
CA PRO A 92 7.24 24.75 34.91
C PRO A 92 6.55 26.12 34.96
N ASN A 93 6.24 26.62 36.17
CA ASN A 93 5.53 27.88 36.35
C ASN A 93 6.42 29.06 35.95
N ALA A 94 7.69 29.05 36.38
CA ALA A 94 8.64 30.09 35.98
C ALA A 94 8.87 30.12 34.46
N MET A 95 8.88 28.96 33.80
CA MET A 95 8.96 28.90 32.33
C MET A 95 7.72 29.49 31.66
N LEU A 96 6.51 29.19 32.17
CA LEU A 96 5.28 29.77 31.63
C LEU A 96 5.23 31.29 31.83
N ASP A 97 5.61 31.78 33.01
CA ASP A 97 5.68 33.22 33.31
C ASP A 97 6.66 33.93 32.36
N GLN A 98 7.81 33.30 32.07
CA GLN A 98 8.78 33.84 31.11
C GLN A 98 8.18 33.92 29.70
N ILE A 99 7.51 32.86 29.23
CA ILE A 99 6.89 32.82 27.89
C ILE A 99 5.78 33.89 27.80
N ILE A 100 4.95 34.03 28.82
CA ILE A 100 3.88 35.03 28.87
C ILE A 100 4.45 36.44 28.79
N ASN A 101 5.52 36.74 29.54
CA ASN A 101 6.16 38.05 29.52
C ASN A 101 6.83 38.36 28.17
N GLU A 102 7.37 37.34 27.48
CA GLU A 102 8.00 37.50 26.17
C GLU A 102 6.96 37.70 25.04
N GLU A 103 5.86 36.95 25.05
CA GLU A 103 4.80 37.07 24.03
C GLU A 103 3.84 38.24 24.28
N MET A 104 3.58 38.58 25.55
CA MET A 104 2.67 39.65 25.95
C MET A 104 3.38 40.63 26.91
N PRO A 105 4.26 41.52 26.40
CA PRO A 105 5.00 42.47 27.21
C PRO A 105 4.11 43.53 27.91
N LEU A 106 2.81 43.57 27.59
CA LEU A 106 1.82 44.52 28.09
C LEU A 106 0.77 43.87 29.02
N SER A 107 0.91 42.57 29.34
CA SER A 107 -0.06 41.88 30.18
C SER A 107 -0.07 42.41 31.63
N GLU A 108 1.09 42.73 32.21
CA GLU A 108 1.19 43.29 33.58
C GLU A 108 0.31 44.54 33.79
N ASP A 109 0.18 45.42 32.79
CA ASP A 109 -0.63 46.65 32.88
C ASP A 109 -2.15 46.35 32.88
N LEU A 110 -2.58 45.32 32.15
CA LEU A 110 -4.00 44.92 32.03
C LEU A 110 -4.51 44.15 33.26
N TRP A 111 -3.68 43.29 33.86
CA TRP A 111 -4.04 42.55 35.09
C TRP A 111 -4.15 43.48 36.31
N LEU A 112 -3.34 44.54 36.38
CA LEU A 112 -3.41 45.55 37.45
C LEU A 112 -4.65 46.44 37.35
N GLU A 113 -5.10 46.79 36.13
CA GLU A 113 -6.35 47.55 35.94
C GLU A 113 -7.59 46.75 36.31
N ASP A 114 -7.64 45.45 36.00
CA ASP A 114 -8.80 44.60 36.30
C ASP A 114 -8.93 44.25 37.81
N GLU A 115 -7.82 44.09 38.54
CA GLU A 115 -7.87 43.92 40.02
C GLU A 115 -8.37 45.18 40.74
N LEU A 116 -8.04 46.38 40.24
CA LEU A 116 -8.53 47.66 40.76
C LEU A 116 -10.03 47.90 40.50
N ASN A 117 -10.58 47.28 39.45
CA ASN A 117 -11.99 47.41 39.08
C ASN A 117 -12.91 46.40 39.80
N TRP A 118 -12.35 45.47 40.58
CA TRP A 118 -13.10 44.44 41.31
C TRP A 118 -13.34 44.76 42.80
N PHE A 119 -12.89 45.94 43.27
CA PHE A 119 -13.14 46.49 44.62
C PHE A 119 -13.98 47.77 44.59
#